data_AF-A0AAJ6DN96-F1
#
_entry.id   AF-A0AAJ6DN96-F1
#
_cell.length_a   1.000
_cell.length_b   1.000
_cell.length_c   1.000
_cell.angle_alpha   90.00
_cell.angle_beta   90.00
_cell.angle_gamma   90.00
#
_symmetry.space_group_name_H-M   'P 1'
#
loop_
_entity.id
_entity.type
_entity.pdbx_description
1 polymer ?
#
loop_
_entity_poly.entity_id
_entity_poly.type
_entity_poly.pdbx_seq_one_letter_code
_entity_poly.pdbx_strand_id
1 'polypeptide(L)'
;MPHTPEPESDEDDLDAVPAPQPVFHVEQALLGALLLDPHRLADLTGITTGSFSTAAYSAVFAAISTLPAPDPAKHAQNADWLGLVLATAGRQVRGLTAPYLHSLIRVCPWPRHAPAYARMVEAEHARRRLRAATDHLLTTARDASLPHPVDTVLTEADTLAALIDDIATRFPPRAGVLPRTPPPPPDSLPPREALEEEQVLLATAAAHPADIESVRWLVPQDFTVPLHAGLWQCLTALDHRQEPVGPVTILWEAQQRGLLTHGTEPGEVLQFLTGPQVSLTHWAERTLQRSLLATAEHTGRRIQAYTDDPATTSFQLVTGARRSLADLGAVRTRWQHATTPARPQRPRPRPATRAGPPTTTAARAARTSR
;
A
#
# COMPACT_ATOMS: atom_id res chain seq x y z
N MET A 1 -46.91 -48.62 7.12
CA MET A 1 -46.63 -47.33 6.48
C MET A 1 -45.21 -47.41 5.94
N PRO A 2 -45.02 -47.45 4.62
CA PRO A 2 -43.70 -47.54 4.01
C PRO A 2 -43.05 -46.16 4.02
N HIS A 3 -41.80 -46.08 4.46
CA HIS A 3 -40.97 -44.88 4.29
C HIS A 3 -40.53 -44.80 2.84
N THR A 4 -41.06 -43.83 2.11
CA THR A 4 -40.54 -43.38 0.82
C THR A 4 -39.20 -42.69 1.07
N PRO A 5 -38.09 -43.11 0.45
CA PRO A 5 -36.90 -42.27 0.41
C PRO A 5 -37.15 -41.14 -0.59
N GLU A 6 -37.09 -39.90 -0.12
CA GLU A 6 -36.95 -38.74 -0.99
C GLU A 6 -35.66 -38.88 -1.79
N PRO A 7 -35.65 -38.57 -3.09
CA PRO A 7 -34.40 -38.46 -3.82
C PRO A 7 -33.73 -37.16 -3.37
N GLU A 8 -32.70 -37.28 -2.52
CA GLU A 8 -31.69 -36.25 -2.36
C GLU A 8 -31.06 -36.04 -3.73
N SER A 9 -31.48 -34.96 -4.40
CA SER A 9 -30.89 -34.46 -5.63
C SER A 9 -29.54 -33.81 -5.28
N ASP A 10 -28.57 -34.65 -4.92
CA ASP A 10 -27.17 -34.30 -4.70
C ASP A 10 -26.37 -34.50 -6.01
N GLU A 11 -26.88 -33.99 -7.13
CA GLU A 11 -26.24 -34.18 -8.46
C GLU A 11 -25.89 -32.88 -9.22
N ASP A 12 -25.98 -31.68 -8.62
CA ASP A 12 -25.69 -30.44 -9.38
C ASP A 12 -24.80 -29.42 -8.66
N ASP A 13 -23.88 -29.90 -7.80
CA ASP A 13 -22.81 -29.08 -7.21
C ASP A 13 -21.43 -29.43 -7.85
N LEU A 14 -21.46 -29.80 -9.13
CA LEU A 14 -20.26 -29.84 -9.99
C LEU A 14 -19.85 -28.40 -10.30
N ASP A 15 -19.02 -27.82 -9.44
CA ASP A 15 -18.15 -26.66 -9.67
C ASP A 15 -18.64 -25.74 -10.80
N ALA A 16 -19.67 -24.94 -10.53
CA ALA A 16 -20.13 -23.91 -11.46
C ALA A 16 -18.94 -22.98 -11.77
N VAL A 17 -18.30 -23.19 -12.92
CA VAL A 17 -17.16 -22.37 -13.37
C VAL A 17 -17.63 -20.92 -13.32
N PRO A 18 -17.01 -20.07 -12.49
CA PRO A 18 -17.48 -18.72 -12.29
C PRO A 18 -17.56 -18.01 -13.64
N ALA A 19 -18.68 -17.31 -13.87
CA ALA A 19 -18.91 -16.62 -15.12
C ALA A 19 -17.72 -15.70 -15.46
N PRO A 20 -17.28 -15.65 -16.73
CA PRO A 20 -16.11 -14.90 -17.10
C PRO A 20 -16.27 -13.43 -16.74
N GLN A 21 -15.25 -12.87 -16.08
CA GLN A 21 -15.25 -11.46 -15.74
C GLN A 21 -15.27 -10.58 -17.00
N PRO A 22 -15.82 -9.35 -16.95
CA PRO A 22 -15.90 -8.47 -18.12
C PRO A 22 -14.57 -8.27 -18.86
N VAL A 23 -13.44 -8.27 -18.16
CA VAL A 23 -12.10 -8.15 -18.79
C VAL A 23 -11.84 -9.28 -19.79
N PHE A 24 -12.33 -10.49 -19.55
CA PHE A 24 -12.14 -11.61 -20.46
C PHE A 24 -12.72 -11.30 -21.84
N HIS A 25 -13.93 -10.72 -21.88
CA HIS A 25 -14.56 -10.31 -23.13
C HIS A 25 -13.85 -9.11 -23.78
N VAL A 26 -13.29 -8.20 -22.99
CA VAL A 26 -12.47 -7.10 -23.50
C VAL A 26 -11.18 -7.62 -24.16
N GLU A 27 -10.49 -8.57 -23.52
CA GLU A 27 -9.29 -9.21 -24.08
C GLU A 27 -9.61 -9.91 -25.40
N GLN A 28 -10.74 -10.63 -25.47
CA GLN A 28 -11.23 -11.25 -26.71
C GLN A 28 -11.53 -10.22 -27.80
N ALA A 29 -12.23 -9.14 -27.46
CA ALA A 29 -12.57 -8.08 -28.41
C ALA A 29 -11.32 -7.34 -28.93
N LEU A 30 -10.31 -7.13 -28.08
CA LEU A 30 -9.03 -6.54 -28.48
C LEU A 30 -8.27 -7.45 -29.46
N LEU A 31 -8.11 -8.74 -29.12
CA LEU A 31 -7.45 -9.69 -30.00
C LEU A 31 -8.20 -9.86 -31.31
N GLY A 32 -9.54 -9.96 -31.26
CA GLY A 32 -10.37 -10.00 -32.46
C GLY A 32 -10.22 -8.76 -33.35
N ALA A 33 -10.14 -7.58 -32.75
CA ALA A 33 -9.91 -6.33 -33.49
C ALA A 33 -8.56 -6.33 -34.21
N LEU A 34 -7.50 -6.81 -33.53
CA LEU A 34 -6.14 -6.87 -34.09
C LEU A 34 -5.98 -7.99 -35.12
N LEU A 35 -6.72 -9.09 -34.99
CA LEU A 35 -6.77 -10.14 -36.00
C LEU A 35 -7.53 -9.70 -37.26
N LEU A 36 -8.53 -8.83 -37.11
CA LEU A 36 -9.30 -8.24 -38.22
C LEU A 36 -8.53 -7.12 -38.92
N ASP A 37 -7.93 -6.21 -38.17
CA ASP A 37 -7.22 -5.03 -38.68
C ASP A 37 -5.86 -4.88 -37.98
N PRO A 38 -4.82 -5.63 -38.44
CA PRO A 38 -3.51 -5.67 -37.78
C PRO A 38 -2.79 -4.31 -37.74
N HIS A 39 -3.10 -3.39 -38.64
CA HIS A 39 -2.48 -2.06 -38.68
C HIS A 39 -2.81 -1.19 -37.46
N ARG A 40 -3.93 -1.48 -36.79
CA ARG A 40 -4.33 -0.80 -35.55
C ARG A 40 -3.38 -1.04 -34.39
N LEU A 41 -2.47 -2.00 -34.51
CA LEU A 41 -1.43 -2.20 -33.51
C LEU A 41 -0.60 -0.92 -33.28
N ALA A 42 -0.40 -0.11 -34.34
CA ALA A 42 0.30 1.18 -34.23
C ALA A 42 -0.44 2.23 -33.40
N ASP A 43 -1.77 2.10 -33.26
CA ASP A 43 -2.61 3.01 -32.48
C ASP A 43 -2.63 2.64 -30.98
N LEU A 44 -2.07 1.48 -30.61
CA LEU A 44 -2.09 1.00 -29.24
C LEU A 44 -0.87 1.50 -28.46
N THR A 45 -1.12 1.98 -27.25
CA THR A 45 -0.08 2.41 -26.31
C THR A 45 -0.24 1.70 -24.97
N GLY A 46 0.85 1.29 -24.34
CA GLY A 46 0.85 0.79 -22.95
C GLY A 46 0.47 -0.68 -22.77
N ILE A 47 0.15 -1.41 -23.84
CA ILE A 47 -0.10 -2.85 -23.81
C ILE A 47 1.18 -3.63 -24.11
N THR A 48 1.41 -4.66 -23.31
CA THR A 48 2.49 -5.63 -23.47
C THR A 48 1.92 -7.05 -23.49
N THR A 49 2.74 -8.05 -23.84
CA THR A 49 2.33 -9.46 -23.80
C THR A 49 1.86 -9.90 -22.41
N GLY A 50 2.43 -9.32 -21.34
CA GLY A 50 2.02 -9.57 -19.95
C GLY A 50 0.68 -8.93 -19.55
N SER A 51 0.06 -8.13 -20.43
CA SER A 51 -1.19 -7.42 -20.13
C SER A 51 -2.43 -8.32 -20.16
N PHE A 52 -2.33 -9.51 -20.72
CA PHE A 52 -3.44 -10.45 -20.82
C PHE A 52 -3.50 -11.39 -19.61
N SER A 53 -4.70 -11.83 -19.26
CA SER A 53 -4.94 -12.74 -18.14
C SER A 53 -4.58 -14.20 -18.45
N THR A 54 -4.59 -14.59 -19.72
CA THR A 54 -4.36 -15.96 -20.17
C THR A 54 -3.10 -16.04 -21.04
N ALA A 55 -2.26 -17.05 -20.81
CA ALA A 55 -1.06 -17.29 -21.60
C ALA A 55 -1.34 -17.42 -23.11
N ALA A 56 -2.48 -18.00 -23.48
CA ALA A 56 -2.94 -18.09 -24.87
C ALA A 56 -3.13 -16.70 -25.51
N TYR A 57 -3.73 -15.75 -24.78
CA TYR A 57 -3.96 -14.38 -25.26
C TYR A 57 -2.66 -13.59 -25.35
N SER A 58 -1.77 -13.76 -24.37
CA SER A 58 -0.39 -13.24 -24.43
C SER A 58 0.36 -13.74 -25.66
N ALA A 59 0.26 -15.04 -25.98
CA ALA A 59 0.93 -15.65 -27.13
C ALA A 59 0.37 -15.18 -28.47
N VAL A 60 -0.96 -15.05 -28.58
CA VAL A 60 -1.60 -14.51 -29.79
C VAL A 60 -1.18 -13.04 -29.98
N PHE A 61 -1.23 -12.22 -28.94
CA PHE A 61 -0.78 -10.83 -29.01
C PHE A 61 0.71 -10.72 -29.38
N ALA A 62 1.56 -11.58 -28.80
CA ALA A 62 2.98 -11.64 -29.14
C ALA A 62 3.19 -11.98 -30.62
N ALA A 63 2.45 -12.96 -31.15
CA ALA A 63 2.50 -13.33 -32.56
C ALA A 63 2.06 -12.16 -33.47
N ILE A 64 0.95 -11.49 -33.15
CA ILE A 64 0.49 -10.32 -33.90
C ILE A 64 1.53 -9.18 -33.87
N SER A 65 2.16 -8.95 -32.72
CA SER A 65 3.14 -7.86 -32.53
C SER A 65 4.49 -8.11 -33.21
N THR A 66 4.82 -9.37 -33.52
CA THR A 66 6.12 -9.75 -34.10
C THR A 66 6.05 -9.97 -35.61
N LEU A 67 4.88 -10.34 -36.14
CA LEU A 67 4.70 -10.54 -37.57
C LEU A 67 4.50 -9.19 -38.29
N PRO A 68 5.04 -9.02 -39.51
CA PRO A 68 4.75 -7.84 -40.31
C PRO A 68 3.26 -7.76 -40.63
N ALA A 69 2.68 -6.55 -40.55
CA ALA A 69 1.28 -6.33 -40.89
C ALA A 69 1.03 -6.69 -42.37
N PRO A 70 0.01 -7.51 -42.67
CA PRO A 70 -0.30 -7.91 -44.05
C PRO A 70 -0.94 -6.74 -44.81
N ASP A 71 -0.87 -6.76 -46.13
CA ASP A 71 -1.61 -5.80 -46.97
C ASP A 71 -3.13 -5.93 -46.71
N PRO A 72 -3.85 -4.85 -46.35
CA PRO A 72 -5.27 -4.90 -45.99
C PRO A 72 -6.15 -5.59 -47.03
N ALA A 73 -5.87 -5.35 -48.32
CA ALA A 73 -6.65 -5.92 -49.42
C ALA A 73 -6.46 -7.44 -49.52
N LYS A 74 -5.25 -7.94 -49.23
CA LYS A 74 -4.94 -9.37 -49.22
C LYS A 74 -5.47 -10.06 -47.96
N HIS A 75 -5.36 -9.39 -46.82
CA HIS A 75 -5.85 -9.89 -45.53
C HIS A 75 -7.36 -10.10 -45.54
N ALA A 76 -8.10 -9.23 -46.24
CA ALA A 76 -9.55 -9.39 -46.41
C ALA A 76 -9.96 -10.61 -47.25
N GLN A 77 -9.07 -11.11 -48.12
CA GLN A 77 -9.38 -12.19 -49.08
C GLN A 77 -8.77 -13.53 -48.67
N ASN A 78 -7.71 -13.54 -47.85
CA ASN A 78 -6.93 -14.73 -47.56
C ASN A 78 -6.55 -14.82 -46.06
N ALA A 79 -6.70 -16.02 -45.50
CA ALA A 79 -6.36 -16.34 -44.13
C ALA A 79 -4.88 -16.73 -43.89
N ASP A 80 -4.00 -16.64 -44.90
CA ASP A 80 -2.58 -16.99 -44.78
C ASP A 80 -1.89 -16.33 -43.59
N TRP A 81 -2.14 -15.03 -43.36
CA TRP A 81 -1.56 -14.33 -42.21
C TRP A 81 -2.10 -14.84 -40.87
N LEU A 82 -3.39 -15.20 -40.79
CA LEU A 82 -3.97 -15.84 -39.60
C LEU A 82 -3.34 -17.22 -39.34
N GLY A 83 -3.02 -17.96 -40.40
CA GLY A 83 -2.27 -19.21 -40.33
C GLY A 83 -0.85 -19.01 -39.75
N LEU A 84 -0.16 -17.95 -40.17
CA LEU A 84 1.15 -17.57 -39.61
C LEU A 84 1.07 -17.17 -38.13
N VAL A 85 0.06 -16.39 -37.75
CA VAL A 85 -0.21 -16.04 -36.34
C VAL A 85 -0.44 -17.31 -35.52
N LEU A 86 -1.28 -18.22 -35.99
CA LEU A 86 -1.55 -19.49 -35.31
C LEU A 86 -0.29 -20.35 -35.15
N ALA A 87 0.49 -20.50 -36.22
CA ALA A 87 1.73 -21.27 -36.20
C ALA A 87 2.77 -20.66 -35.26
N THR A 88 2.79 -19.33 -35.12
CA THR A 88 3.73 -18.60 -34.25
C THR A 88 3.29 -18.69 -32.79
N ALA A 89 2.03 -18.39 -32.48
CA ALA A 89 1.47 -18.49 -31.13
C ALA A 89 1.45 -19.95 -30.61
N GLY A 90 1.19 -20.92 -31.51
CA GLY A 90 1.20 -22.34 -31.21
C GLY A 90 2.55 -22.91 -30.77
N ARG A 91 3.67 -22.22 -31.04
CA ARG A 91 4.99 -22.58 -30.49
C ARG A 91 5.10 -22.30 -28.99
N GLN A 92 4.34 -21.33 -28.49
CA GLN A 92 4.36 -20.92 -27.08
C GLN A 92 3.28 -21.64 -26.26
N VAL A 93 2.13 -21.92 -26.87
CA VAL A 93 0.96 -22.49 -26.16
C VAL A 93 0.33 -23.60 -27.00
N ARG A 94 0.03 -24.73 -26.34
CA ARG A 94 -0.69 -25.87 -26.96
C ARG A 94 -2.20 -25.61 -26.94
N GLY A 95 -2.91 -26.16 -27.94
CA GLY A 95 -4.38 -26.13 -27.97
C GLY A 95 -5.01 -24.88 -28.64
N LEU A 96 -4.20 -23.96 -29.16
CA LEU A 96 -4.70 -22.91 -30.06
C LEU A 96 -5.10 -23.55 -31.40
N THR A 97 -6.32 -23.28 -31.85
CA THR A 97 -6.87 -23.82 -33.10
C THR A 97 -7.39 -22.71 -34.01
N ALA A 98 -7.46 -22.96 -35.32
CA ALA A 98 -8.00 -22.00 -36.28
C ALA A 98 -9.47 -21.61 -35.98
N PRO A 99 -10.38 -22.53 -35.60
CA PRO A 99 -11.74 -22.17 -35.16
C PRO A 99 -11.75 -21.23 -33.96
N TYR A 100 -10.79 -21.38 -33.03
CA TYR A 100 -10.70 -20.50 -31.87
C TYR A 100 -10.31 -19.06 -32.26
N LEU A 101 -9.33 -18.88 -33.14
CA LEU A 101 -8.99 -17.55 -33.69
C LEU A 101 -10.18 -16.91 -34.40
N HIS A 102 -10.94 -17.69 -35.18
CA HIS A 102 -12.17 -17.20 -35.81
C HIS A 102 -13.25 -16.80 -34.78
N SER A 103 -13.34 -17.51 -33.65
CA SER A 103 -14.22 -17.10 -32.55
C SER A 103 -13.84 -15.73 -31.99
N LEU A 104 -12.53 -15.48 -31.74
CA LEU A 104 -12.05 -14.18 -31.28
C LEU A 104 -12.41 -13.05 -32.25
N ILE A 105 -12.22 -13.29 -33.55
CA ILE A 105 -12.61 -12.35 -34.62
C ILE A 105 -14.12 -12.05 -34.55
N ARG A 106 -14.97 -13.07 -34.40
CA ARG A 106 -16.43 -12.90 -34.35
C ARG A 106 -16.92 -12.18 -33.10
N VAL A 107 -16.20 -12.30 -31.98
CA VAL A 107 -16.57 -11.64 -30.71
C VAL A 107 -16.28 -10.15 -30.75
N CYS A 108 -15.37 -9.67 -31.61
CA CYS A 108 -15.07 -8.25 -31.74
C CYS A 108 -16.27 -7.48 -32.35
N PRO A 109 -16.92 -6.56 -31.61
CA PRO A 109 -18.09 -5.86 -32.14
C PRO A 109 -17.68 -4.70 -33.04
N TRP A 110 -16.60 -3.98 -32.70
CA TRP A 110 -16.13 -2.80 -33.45
C TRP A 110 -14.59 -2.73 -33.45
N PRO A 111 -13.91 -3.16 -34.53
CA PRO A 111 -12.44 -3.15 -34.60
C PRO A 111 -11.84 -1.76 -34.39
N ARG A 112 -12.56 -0.70 -34.81
CA ARG A 112 -12.17 0.70 -34.60
C ARG A 112 -12.03 1.12 -33.13
N HIS A 113 -12.62 0.38 -32.19
CA HIS A 113 -12.51 0.65 -30.76
C HIS A 113 -11.32 -0.06 -30.10
N ALA A 114 -10.41 -0.66 -30.88
CA ALA A 114 -9.20 -1.31 -30.36
C ALA A 114 -8.43 -0.47 -29.33
N PRO A 115 -8.22 0.85 -29.51
CA PRO A 115 -7.56 1.67 -28.49
C PRO A 115 -8.31 1.71 -27.14
N ALA A 116 -9.64 1.69 -27.16
CA ALA A 116 -10.45 1.67 -25.94
C ALA A 116 -10.36 0.31 -25.24
N TYR A 117 -10.42 -0.80 -25.99
CA TYR A 117 -10.23 -2.14 -25.44
C TYR A 117 -8.83 -2.30 -24.84
N ALA A 118 -7.80 -1.81 -25.53
CA ALA A 118 -6.44 -1.77 -25.00
C ALA A 118 -6.38 -1.01 -23.67
N ARG A 119 -7.01 0.16 -23.55
CA ARG A 119 -7.04 0.89 -22.26
C ARG A 119 -7.74 0.12 -21.14
N MET A 120 -8.77 -0.66 -21.44
CA MET A 120 -9.44 -1.52 -20.46
C MET A 120 -8.55 -2.71 -20.04
N VAL A 121 -7.86 -3.36 -20.98
CA VAL A 121 -6.90 -4.45 -20.67
C VAL A 121 -5.71 -3.92 -19.86
N GLU A 122 -5.19 -2.75 -20.20
CA GLU A 122 -4.10 -2.10 -19.47
C GLU A 122 -4.51 -1.73 -18.03
N ALA A 123 -5.74 -1.25 -17.84
CA ALA A 123 -6.31 -0.94 -16.54
C ALA A 123 -6.36 -2.18 -15.63
N GLU A 124 -6.79 -3.30 -16.18
CA GLU A 124 -6.87 -4.56 -15.43
C GLU A 124 -5.48 -5.19 -15.22
N HIS A 125 -4.57 -5.07 -16.18
CA HIS A 125 -3.17 -5.46 -15.99
C HIS A 125 -2.51 -4.66 -14.85
N ALA A 126 -2.75 -3.35 -14.77
CA ALA A 126 -2.26 -2.51 -13.68
C ALA A 126 -2.81 -2.97 -12.32
N ARG A 127 -4.10 -3.33 -12.24
CA ARG A 127 -4.70 -3.92 -11.04
C ARG A 127 -4.01 -5.22 -10.63
N ARG A 128 -3.81 -6.16 -11.57
CA ARG A 128 -3.14 -7.45 -11.28
C ARG A 128 -1.69 -7.26 -10.81
N ARG A 129 -0.94 -6.35 -11.45
CA ARG A 129 0.43 -5.99 -11.01
C ARG A 129 0.43 -5.43 -9.59
N LEU A 130 -0.50 -4.53 -9.29
CA LEU A 130 -0.61 -3.93 -7.96
C LEU A 130 -0.99 -4.97 -6.90
N ARG A 131 -1.92 -5.88 -7.22
CA ARG A 131 -2.29 -6.99 -6.34
C ARG A 131 -1.09 -7.88 -6.04
N ALA A 132 -0.36 -8.33 -7.06
CA ALA A 132 0.82 -9.17 -6.87
C ALA A 132 1.88 -8.49 -5.98
N ALA A 133 2.21 -7.22 -6.22
CA ALA A 133 3.14 -6.48 -5.37
C ALA A 133 2.63 -6.32 -3.93
N THR A 134 1.32 -6.16 -3.75
CA THR A 134 0.68 -6.08 -2.42
C THR A 134 0.74 -7.43 -1.70
N ASP A 135 0.52 -8.54 -2.40
CA ASP A 135 0.63 -9.89 -1.84
C ASP A 135 2.07 -10.18 -1.38
N HIS A 136 3.08 -9.71 -2.13
CA HIS A 136 4.48 -9.77 -1.71
C HIS A 136 4.72 -8.96 -0.43
N LEU A 137 4.26 -7.70 -0.36
CA LEU A 137 4.37 -6.89 0.87
C LEU A 137 3.71 -7.56 2.07
N LEU A 138 2.51 -8.11 1.91
CA LEU A 138 1.78 -8.81 2.97
C LEU A 138 2.50 -10.07 3.44
N THR A 139 3.06 -10.85 2.51
CA THR A 139 3.83 -12.06 2.82
C THR A 139 5.08 -11.68 3.62
N THR A 140 5.83 -10.69 3.16
CA THR A 140 7.04 -10.19 3.83
C THR A 140 6.74 -9.60 5.21
N ALA A 141 5.65 -8.84 5.37
CA ALA A 141 5.28 -8.24 6.65
C ALA A 141 4.87 -9.28 7.72
N ARG A 142 4.35 -10.43 7.30
CA ARG A 142 3.96 -11.55 8.19
C ARG A 142 5.11 -12.49 8.51
N ASP A 143 6.19 -12.44 7.75
CA ASP A 143 7.31 -13.36 7.93
C ASP A 143 8.19 -12.95 9.12
N ALA A 144 7.90 -13.54 10.28
CA ALA A 144 8.65 -13.34 11.51
C ALA A 144 10.06 -13.96 11.49
N SER A 145 10.40 -14.75 10.46
CA SER A 145 11.71 -15.42 10.37
C SER A 145 12.79 -14.56 9.71
N LEU A 146 12.41 -13.40 9.15
CA LEU A 146 13.34 -12.50 8.48
C LEU A 146 14.36 -11.90 9.46
N PRO A 147 15.65 -11.81 9.10
CA PRO A 147 16.69 -11.25 9.97
C PRO A 147 16.55 -9.73 10.15
N HIS A 148 16.12 -9.01 9.12
CA HIS A 148 15.96 -7.55 9.12
C HIS A 148 14.55 -7.19 8.58
N PRO A 149 13.49 -7.54 9.33
CA PRO A 149 12.11 -7.49 8.81
C PRO A 149 11.71 -6.08 8.39
N VAL A 150 12.14 -5.05 9.12
CA VAL A 150 11.82 -3.65 8.80
C VAL A 150 12.43 -3.24 7.47
N ASP A 151 13.72 -3.50 7.24
CA ASP A 151 14.39 -3.09 6.01
C ASP A 151 13.81 -3.81 4.78
N THR A 152 13.49 -5.10 4.91
CA THR A 152 12.83 -5.87 3.85
C THR A 152 11.44 -5.31 3.54
N VAL A 153 10.61 -5.06 4.55
CA VAL A 153 9.27 -4.47 4.37
C VAL A 153 9.34 -3.07 3.75
N LEU A 154 10.30 -2.24 4.16
CA LEU A 154 10.45 -0.90 3.58
C LEU A 154 10.90 -0.95 2.11
N THR A 155 11.73 -1.94 1.74
CA THR A 155 12.14 -2.19 0.35
C THR A 155 10.94 -2.62 -0.51
N GLU A 156 10.10 -3.51 0.00
CA GLU A 156 8.85 -3.90 -0.67
C GLU A 156 7.89 -2.72 -0.82
N ALA A 157 7.77 -1.88 0.22
CA ALA A 157 6.96 -0.67 0.15
C ALA A 157 7.49 0.35 -0.87
N ASP A 158 8.81 0.46 -1.06
CA ASP A 158 9.40 1.31 -2.10
C ASP A 158 9.16 0.76 -3.51
N THR A 159 9.24 -0.56 -3.67
CA THR A 159 8.88 -1.25 -4.92
C THR A 159 7.41 -1.02 -5.27
N LEU A 160 6.53 -1.12 -4.27
CA LEU A 160 5.10 -0.84 -4.41
C LEU A 160 4.83 0.63 -4.76
N ALA A 161 5.53 1.58 -4.12
CA ALA A 161 5.41 3.00 -4.42
C ALA A 161 5.84 3.31 -5.88
N ALA A 162 6.98 2.77 -6.32
CA ALA A 162 7.46 2.93 -7.70
C ALA A 162 6.46 2.35 -8.72
N LEU A 163 5.86 1.19 -8.41
CA LEU A 163 4.81 0.60 -9.24
C LEU A 163 3.57 1.51 -9.33
N ILE A 164 3.13 2.08 -8.21
CA ILE A 164 1.98 2.99 -8.17
C ILE A 164 2.26 4.25 -9.00
N ASP A 165 3.49 4.79 -8.93
CA ASP A 165 3.89 5.94 -9.73
C ASP A 165 3.93 5.62 -11.23
N ASP A 166 4.46 4.45 -11.61
CA ASP A 166 4.42 3.94 -12.98
C ASP A 166 2.98 3.78 -13.50
N ILE A 167 2.07 3.24 -12.69
CA ILE A 167 0.64 3.16 -13.04
C ILE A 167 0.03 4.56 -13.16
N ALA A 168 0.39 5.50 -12.28
CA ALA A 168 -0.12 6.87 -12.29
C ALA A 168 0.30 7.64 -13.55
N THR A 169 1.46 7.34 -14.16
CA THR A 169 1.85 7.94 -15.46
C THR A 169 0.87 7.58 -16.58
N ARG A 170 0.28 6.38 -16.51
CA ARG A 170 -0.66 5.84 -17.50
C ARG A 170 -2.11 6.18 -17.17
N PHE A 171 -2.43 6.27 -15.88
CA PHE A 171 -3.75 6.62 -15.34
C PHE A 171 -3.64 7.83 -14.39
N PRO A 172 -3.46 9.05 -14.92
CA PRO A 172 -3.23 10.23 -14.09
C PRO A 172 -4.44 10.51 -13.18
N PRO A 173 -4.23 10.82 -11.88
CA PRO A 173 -5.31 11.07 -10.94
C PRO A 173 -6.26 12.16 -11.45
N ARG A 174 -7.57 11.89 -11.36
CA ARG A 174 -8.62 12.86 -11.73
C ARG A 174 -9.14 13.53 -10.47
N ALA A 175 -9.25 14.86 -10.49
CA ALA A 175 -9.82 15.62 -9.39
C ALA A 175 -11.27 15.15 -9.10
N GLY A 176 -11.63 15.06 -7.81
CA GLY A 176 -12.96 14.64 -7.36
C GLY A 176 -13.20 13.12 -7.35
N VAL A 177 -12.26 12.31 -7.84
CA VAL A 177 -12.38 10.85 -7.82
C VAL A 177 -11.83 10.30 -6.50
N LEU A 178 -12.73 10.05 -5.54
CA LEU A 178 -12.36 9.49 -4.24
C LEU A 178 -12.30 7.96 -4.28
N PRO A 179 -11.32 7.35 -3.60
CA PRO A 179 -11.26 5.90 -3.44
C PRO A 179 -12.50 5.41 -2.69
N ARG A 180 -13.02 4.24 -3.08
CA ARG A 180 -14.14 3.61 -2.37
C ARG A 180 -13.67 3.19 -1.00
N THR A 181 -14.48 3.39 0.03
CA THR A 181 -14.11 2.99 1.40
C THR A 181 -14.12 1.46 1.49
N PRO A 182 -12.98 0.80 1.74
CA PRO A 182 -12.96 -0.64 1.96
C PRO A 182 -13.61 -0.95 3.32
N PRO A 183 -14.17 -2.17 3.51
CA PRO A 183 -14.65 -2.58 4.81
C PRO A 183 -13.52 -2.49 5.85
N PRO A 184 -13.84 -2.17 7.12
CA PRO A 184 -12.84 -2.20 8.17
C PRO A 184 -12.26 -3.63 8.26
N PRO A 185 -10.94 -3.78 8.45
CA PRO A 185 -10.36 -5.09 8.70
C PRO A 185 -10.95 -5.67 9.99
N PRO A 186 -11.05 -7.01 10.10
CA PRO A 186 -11.51 -7.65 11.32
C PRO A 186 -10.56 -7.33 12.47
N ASP A 187 -11.13 -7.13 13.67
CA ASP A 187 -10.35 -6.96 14.89
C ASP A 187 -9.49 -8.21 15.12
N SER A 188 -8.18 -8.00 15.20
CA SER A 188 -7.21 -9.04 15.52
C SER A 188 -6.70 -8.80 16.93
N LEU A 189 -6.74 -9.84 17.77
CA LEU A 189 -6.18 -9.73 19.12
C LEU A 189 -4.66 -9.52 19.04
N PRO A 190 -4.10 -8.63 19.87
CA PRO A 190 -2.66 -8.44 19.97
C PRO A 190 -1.97 -9.76 20.39
N PRO A 191 -0.81 -10.10 19.81
CA PRO A 191 0.01 -11.20 20.30
C PRO A 191 0.38 -10.99 21.76
N ARG A 192 0.41 -12.05 22.57
CA ARG A 192 0.75 -11.98 23.99
C ARG A 192 2.10 -11.30 24.25
N GLU A 193 3.09 -11.59 23.42
CA GLU A 193 4.39 -10.95 23.50
C GLU A 193 4.29 -9.43 23.32
N ALA A 194 3.47 -8.92 22.39
CA ALA A 194 3.30 -7.47 22.21
C ALA A 194 2.72 -6.82 23.47
N LEU A 195 1.79 -7.49 24.16
CA LEU A 195 1.22 -7.02 25.42
C LEU A 195 2.28 -6.89 26.50
N GLU A 196 3.08 -7.94 26.69
CA GLU A 196 4.13 -7.99 27.72
C GLU A 196 5.21 -6.93 27.47
N GLU A 197 5.58 -6.71 26.20
CA GLU A 197 6.55 -5.70 25.81
C GLU A 197 6.08 -4.27 26.06
N GLU A 198 4.82 -3.96 25.70
CA GLU A 198 4.22 -2.66 25.98
C GLU A 198 4.11 -2.40 27.49
N GLN A 199 3.81 -3.43 28.29
CA GLN A 199 3.78 -3.32 29.75
C GLN A 199 5.18 -3.00 30.32
N VAL A 200 6.23 -3.69 29.85
CA VAL A 200 7.61 -3.43 30.28
C VAL A 200 8.07 -2.03 29.87
N LEU A 201 7.69 -1.58 28.67
CA LEU A 201 7.94 -0.22 28.21
C LEU A 201 7.30 0.82 29.14
N LEU A 202 6.02 0.67 29.45
CA LEU A 202 5.28 1.58 30.33
C LEU A 202 5.83 1.57 31.76
N ALA A 203 6.18 0.40 32.30
CA ALA A 203 6.79 0.27 33.62
C ALA A 203 8.16 0.97 33.68
N THR A 204 8.99 0.76 32.66
CA THR A 204 10.31 1.39 32.55
C THR A 204 10.19 2.91 32.46
N ALA A 205 9.26 3.42 31.64
CA ALA A 205 9.03 4.86 31.50
C ALA A 205 8.49 5.49 32.79
N ALA A 206 7.63 4.79 33.52
CA ALA A 206 7.09 5.25 34.80
C ALA A 206 8.17 5.31 35.90
N ALA A 207 9.16 4.41 35.86
CA ALA A 207 10.27 4.39 36.80
C ALA A 207 11.37 5.41 36.45
N HIS A 208 11.60 5.66 35.16
CA HIS A 208 12.67 6.52 34.65
C HIS A 208 12.13 7.62 33.72
N PRO A 209 11.32 8.57 34.24
CA PRO A 209 10.70 9.59 33.40
C PRO A 209 11.70 10.52 32.69
N ALA A 210 12.90 10.70 33.25
CA ALA A 210 13.96 11.49 32.60
C ALA A 210 14.36 10.93 31.22
N ASP A 211 14.19 9.63 30.98
CA ASP A 211 14.58 8.99 29.73
C ASP A 211 13.51 9.16 28.63
N ILE A 212 12.29 9.63 28.97
CA ILE A 212 11.19 9.85 28.02
C ILE A 212 11.62 10.80 26.89
N GLU A 213 12.47 11.78 27.19
CA GLU A 213 13.00 12.72 26.19
C GLU A 213 13.73 12.01 25.04
N SER A 214 14.40 10.89 25.31
CA SER A 214 15.16 10.14 24.30
C SER A 214 14.26 9.41 23.28
N VAL A 215 12.98 9.21 23.61
CA VAL A 215 12.02 8.43 22.82
C VAL A 215 10.81 9.26 22.37
N ARG A 216 10.96 10.59 22.24
CA ARG A 216 9.89 11.52 21.78
C ARG A 216 9.32 11.20 20.38
N TRP A 217 9.99 10.34 19.62
CA TRP A 217 9.51 9.83 18.35
C TRP A 217 8.45 8.73 18.48
N LEU A 218 8.24 8.16 19.67
CA LEU A 218 7.20 7.16 19.91
C LEU A 218 5.86 7.83 20.19
N VAL A 219 4.83 7.49 19.41
CA VAL A 219 3.49 8.08 19.53
C VAL A 219 2.48 7.06 20.06
N PRO A 220 1.35 7.50 20.63
CA PRO A 220 0.34 6.59 21.18
C PRO A 220 -0.20 5.58 20.16
N GLN A 221 -0.25 5.95 18.88
CA GLN A 221 -0.70 5.09 17.79
C GLN A 221 0.24 3.90 17.52
N ASP A 222 1.44 3.90 18.10
CA ASP A 222 2.39 2.78 17.97
C ASP A 222 2.06 1.63 18.94
N PHE A 223 1.16 1.85 19.91
CA PHE A 223 0.71 0.82 20.84
C PHE A 223 -0.47 0.04 20.27
N THR A 224 -0.43 -1.28 20.46
CA THR A 224 -1.45 -2.22 20.02
C THR A 224 -2.67 -2.19 20.92
N VAL A 225 -2.47 -1.97 22.23
CA VAL A 225 -3.56 -1.90 23.21
C VAL A 225 -4.01 -0.45 23.42
N PRO A 226 -5.30 -0.13 23.22
CA PRO A 226 -5.80 1.23 23.44
C PRO A 226 -5.54 1.77 24.85
N LEU A 227 -5.64 0.91 25.87
CA LEU A 227 -5.29 1.28 27.25
C LEU A 227 -3.80 1.67 27.37
N HIS A 228 -2.88 0.89 26.80
CA HIS A 228 -1.45 1.21 26.83
C HIS A 228 -1.12 2.50 26.08
N ALA A 229 -1.74 2.72 24.92
CA ALA A 229 -1.66 3.99 24.19
C ALA A 229 -2.08 5.17 25.07
N GLY A 230 -3.21 5.02 25.78
CA GLY A 230 -3.72 6.04 26.70
C GLY A 230 -2.79 6.28 27.90
N LEU A 231 -2.20 5.22 28.46
CA LEU A 231 -1.23 5.35 29.55
C LEU A 231 0.06 6.05 29.09
N TRP A 232 0.55 5.75 27.88
CA TRP A 232 1.65 6.51 27.27
C TRP A 232 1.32 7.99 27.11
N GLN A 233 0.09 8.32 26.69
CA GLN A 233 -0.38 9.71 26.63
C GLN A 233 -0.45 10.37 28.02
N CYS A 234 -0.84 9.65 29.07
CA CYS A 234 -0.87 10.17 30.44
C CYS A 234 0.55 10.51 30.90
N LEU A 235 1.47 9.55 30.74
CA LEU A 235 2.86 9.67 31.14
C LEU A 235 3.57 10.82 30.42
N THR A 236 3.45 10.90 29.09
CA THR A 236 4.08 11.98 28.29
C THR A 236 3.47 13.35 28.59
N ALA A 237 2.19 13.43 28.93
CA ALA A 237 1.55 14.69 29.32
C ALA A 237 1.96 15.17 30.73
N LEU A 238 2.18 14.24 31.67
CA LEU A 238 2.73 14.58 33.00
C LEU A 238 4.18 15.08 32.86
N ASP A 239 5.00 14.40 32.06
CA ASP A 239 6.37 14.84 31.73
C ASP A 239 6.38 16.23 31.08
N HIS A 240 5.54 16.47 30.07
CA HIS A 240 5.43 17.77 29.42
C HIS A 240 5.03 18.90 30.38
N ARG A 241 4.19 18.62 31.38
CA ARG A 241 3.78 19.58 32.42
C ARG A 241 4.80 19.70 33.55
N GLN A 242 5.87 18.89 33.54
CA GLN A 242 6.85 18.77 34.62
C GLN A 242 6.19 18.38 35.95
N GLU A 243 5.11 17.58 35.88
CA GLU A 243 4.44 17.00 37.05
C GLU A 243 5.09 15.65 37.42
N PRO A 244 4.99 15.20 38.69
CA PRO A 244 5.55 13.92 39.09
C PRO A 244 4.98 12.75 38.29
N VAL A 245 5.84 12.05 37.56
CA VAL A 245 5.51 10.84 36.82
C VAL A 245 5.77 9.62 37.70
N GLY A 246 4.75 8.80 37.92
CA GLY A 246 4.85 7.53 38.64
C GLY A 246 3.55 6.73 38.55
N PRO A 247 3.52 5.46 39.00
CA PRO A 247 2.38 4.57 38.78
C PRO A 247 1.04 5.13 39.26
N VAL A 248 1.00 5.73 40.46
CA VAL A 248 -0.23 6.31 41.03
C VAL A 248 -0.66 7.59 40.31
N THR A 249 0.28 8.44 39.89
CA THR A 249 -0.07 9.67 39.16
C THR A 249 -0.54 9.38 37.75
N ILE A 250 0.07 8.38 37.09
CA ILE A 250 -0.39 7.87 35.79
C ILE A 250 -1.79 7.29 35.90
N LEU A 251 -2.06 6.45 36.91
CA LEU A 251 -3.39 5.88 37.14
C LEU A 251 -4.44 6.98 37.38
N TRP A 252 -4.10 7.99 38.18
CA TRP A 252 -4.98 9.13 38.43
C TRP A 252 -5.31 9.91 37.16
N GLU A 253 -4.30 10.23 36.35
CA GLU A 253 -4.49 10.89 35.06
C GLU A 253 -5.33 10.02 34.10
N ALA A 254 -5.11 8.70 34.10
CA ALA A 254 -5.88 7.76 33.29
C ALA A 254 -7.37 7.73 33.69
N GLN A 255 -7.67 7.79 34.99
CA GLN A 255 -9.05 7.91 35.49
C GLN A 255 -9.69 9.22 35.02
N GLN A 256 -8.98 10.35 35.14
CA GLN A 256 -9.50 11.66 34.71
C GLN A 256 -9.78 11.73 33.21
N ARG A 257 -9.06 10.94 32.41
CA ARG A 257 -9.26 10.81 30.96
C ARG A 257 -10.28 9.74 30.57
N GLY A 258 -10.89 9.05 31.55
CA GLY A 258 -11.87 8.00 31.29
C GLY A 258 -11.29 6.75 30.64
N LEU A 259 -10.00 6.46 30.82
CA LEU A 259 -9.34 5.28 30.26
C LEU A 259 -9.70 3.98 31.02
N LEU A 260 -10.10 4.10 32.28
CA LEU A 260 -10.47 2.95 33.13
C LEU A 260 -11.95 2.60 32.89
N THR A 261 -12.22 1.87 31.81
CA THR A 261 -13.57 1.39 31.45
C THR A 261 -13.97 0.14 32.24
N HIS A 262 -15.24 -0.28 32.14
CA HIS A 262 -15.72 -1.50 32.78
C HIS A 262 -14.90 -2.72 32.33
N GLY A 263 -14.13 -3.30 33.26
CA GLY A 263 -13.23 -4.44 33.02
C GLY A 263 -11.74 -4.14 33.16
N THR A 264 -11.34 -2.87 33.33
CA THR A 264 -9.96 -2.52 33.69
C THR A 264 -9.84 -2.40 35.20
N GLU A 265 -9.16 -3.34 35.84
CA GLU A 265 -8.90 -3.29 37.29
C GLU A 265 -7.74 -2.33 37.60
N PRO A 266 -7.94 -1.25 38.38
CA PRO A 266 -6.88 -0.30 38.70
C PRO A 266 -5.66 -0.96 39.37
N GLY A 267 -5.89 -2.03 40.15
CA GLY A 267 -4.84 -2.81 40.78
C GLY A 267 -3.94 -3.53 39.78
N GLU A 268 -4.50 -4.05 38.69
CA GLU A 268 -3.73 -4.69 37.61
C GLU A 268 -2.86 -3.65 36.88
N VAL A 269 -3.41 -2.46 36.64
CA VAL A 269 -2.66 -1.34 36.04
C VAL A 269 -1.47 -0.95 36.90
N LEU A 270 -1.67 -0.78 38.21
CA LEU A 270 -0.57 -0.50 39.13
C LEU A 270 0.46 -1.62 39.16
N GLN A 271 0.00 -2.87 39.18
CA GLN A 271 0.87 -4.04 39.23
C GLN A 271 1.86 -4.06 38.07
N PHE A 272 1.38 -3.91 36.82
CA PHE A 272 2.30 -3.95 35.68
C PHE A 272 3.14 -2.68 35.56
N LEU A 273 2.63 -1.49 35.95
CA LEU A 273 3.43 -0.26 35.97
C LEU A 273 4.60 -0.32 36.98
N THR A 274 4.52 -1.22 37.96
CA THR A 274 5.61 -1.51 38.91
C THR A 274 6.49 -2.70 38.48
N GLY A 275 6.33 -3.19 37.26
CA GLY A 275 7.06 -4.34 36.71
C GLY A 275 8.58 -4.14 36.55
N PRO A 276 9.28 -5.14 36.02
CA PRO A 276 10.73 -5.10 35.83
C PRO A 276 11.16 -3.94 34.93
N GLN A 277 12.20 -3.22 35.35
CA GLN A 277 12.73 -2.05 34.67
C GLN A 277 13.94 -2.42 33.82
N VAL A 278 13.92 -2.07 32.53
CA VAL A 278 14.97 -2.42 31.57
C VAL A 278 15.29 -1.16 30.72
N SER A 279 15.92 -1.30 29.55
CA SER A 279 16.23 -0.17 28.66
C SER A 279 14.98 0.39 27.99
N LEU A 280 14.66 1.66 28.27
CA LEU A 280 13.52 2.37 27.66
C LEU A 280 13.66 2.44 26.14
N THR A 281 14.85 2.82 25.66
CA THR A 281 15.14 2.96 24.23
C THR A 281 14.94 1.65 23.47
N HIS A 282 15.43 0.53 24.03
CA HIS A 282 15.29 -0.79 23.41
C HIS A 282 13.81 -1.19 23.24
N TRP A 283 13.02 -1.02 24.30
CA TRP A 283 11.59 -1.38 24.24
C TRP A 283 10.79 -0.43 23.38
N ALA A 284 11.10 0.87 23.39
CA ALA A 284 10.47 1.84 22.49
C ALA A 284 10.78 1.51 21.02
N GLU A 285 12.03 1.13 20.70
CA GLU A 285 12.42 0.74 19.34
C GLU A 285 11.66 -0.51 18.91
N ARG A 286 11.53 -1.49 19.80
CA ARG A 286 10.78 -2.72 19.55
C ARG A 286 9.29 -2.46 19.35
N THR A 287 8.66 -1.59 20.14
CA THR A 287 7.27 -1.15 19.94
C THR A 287 7.09 -0.46 18.59
N LEU A 288 8.00 0.45 18.22
CA LEU A 288 7.94 1.12 16.92
C LEU A 288 8.17 0.16 15.75
N GLN A 289 9.07 -0.82 15.89
CA GLN A 289 9.25 -1.88 14.91
C GLN A 289 7.95 -2.66 14.69
N ARG A 290 7.26 -3.08 15.77
CA ARG A 290 5.95 -3.75 15.67
C ARG A 290 4.90 -2.87 15.01
N SER A 291 4.81 -1.60 15.41
CA SER A 291 3.92 -0.60 14.79
C SER A 291 4.17 -0.46 13.28
N LEU A 292 5.43 -0.43 12.86
CA LEU A 292 5.80 -0.33 11.44
C LEU A 292 5.33 -1.57 10.65
N LEU A 293 5.59 -2.78 11.16
CA LEU A 293 5.18 -4.02 10.52
C LEU A 293 3.65 -4.14 10.45
N ALA A 294 2.95 -3.80 11.54
CA ALA A 294 1.49 -3.78 11.58
C ALA A 294 0.90 -2.73 10.63
N THR A 295 1.52 -1.55 10.54
CA THR A 295 1.11 -0.49 9.60
C THR A 295 1.34 -0.92 8.14
N ALA A 296 2.43 -1.61 7.85
CA ALA A 296 2.70 -2.16 6.52
C ALA A 296 1.67 -3.23 6.15
N GLU A 297 1.34 -4.14 7.07
CA GLU A 297 0.30 -5.14 6.86
C GLU A 297 -1.07 -4.49 6.65
N HIS A 298 -1.44 -3.51 7.48
CA HIS A 298 -2.68 -2.75 7.33
C HIS A 298 -2.75 -2.03 5.98
N THR A 299 -1.65 -1.38 5.58
CA THR A 299 -1.51 -0.72 4.28
C THR A 299 -1.70 -1.71 3.14
N GLY A 300 -1.07 -2.88 3.21
CA GLY A 300 -1.22 -3.96 2.25
C GLY A 300 -2.67 -4.43 2.13
N ARG A 301 -3.34 -4.74 3.26
CA ARG A 301 -4.75 -5.17 3.25
C ARG A 301 -5.68 -4.11 2.66
N ARG A 302 -5.43 -2.83 2.93
CA ARG A 302 -6.21 -1.73 2.34
C ARG A 302 -6.04 -1.66 0.82
N ILE A 303 -4.80 -1.81 0.32
CA ILE A 303 -4.54 -1.80 -1.12
C ILE A 303 -5.15 -3.04 -1.79
N GLN A 304 -5.04 -4.20 -1.14
CA GLN A 304 -5.64 -5.45 -1.59
C GLN A 304 -7.16 -5.29 -1.75
N ALA A 305 -7.85 -4.70 -0.76
CA ALA A 305 -9.28 -4.43 -0.84
C ALA A 305 -9.66 -3.53 -2.05
N TYR A 306 -8.86 -2.52 -2.39
CA TYR A 306 -9.09 -1.75 -3.62
C TYR A 306 -8.90 -2.57 -4.89
N THR A 307 -7.92 -3.48 -4.90
CA THR A 307 -7.69 -4.38 -6.04
C THR A 307 -8.74 -5.47 -6.15
N ASP A 308 -9.36 -5.88 -5.04
CA ASP A 308 -10.40 -6.92 -4.99
C ASP A 308 -11.78 -6.41 -5.39
N ASP A 309 -12.04 -5.12 -5.22
CA ASP A 309 -13.26 -4.50 -5.71
C ASP A 309 -13.15 -4.20 -7.23
N PRO A 310 -13.85 -4.95 -8.11
CA PRO A 310 -13.84 -4.69 -9.55
C PRO A 310 -14.47 -3.34 -9.92
N ALA A 311 -15.29 -2.75 -9.05
CA ALA A 311 -15.90 -1.45 -9.26
C ALA A 311 -14.98 -0.27 -8.92
N THR A 312 -13.80 -0.52 -8.34
CA THR A 312 -12.79 0.51 -8.12
C THR A 312 -12.09 0.85 -9.42
N THR A 313 -12.25 2.05 -9.95
CA THR A 313 -11.56 2.46 -11.20
C THR A 313 -10.05 2.58 -11.02
N SER A 314 -9.26 2.50 -12.10
CA SER A 314 -7.79 2.66 -12.02
C SER A 314 -7.36 4.00 -11.40
N PHE A 315 -8.13 5.07 -11.61
CA PHE A 315 -7.88 6.37 -10.98
C PHE A 315 -8.10 6.33 -9.46
N GLN A 316 -9.18 5.67 -9.01
CA GLN A 316 -9.44 5.45 -7.58
C GLN A 316 -8.39 4.54 -6.96
N LEU A 317 -7.94 3.52 -7.69
CA LEU A 317 -6.92 2.58 -7.26
C LEU A 317 -5.60 3.30 -6.95
N VAL A 318 -5.12 4.15 -7.87
CA VAL A 318 -3.90 4.95 -7.69
C VAL A 318 -4.04 5.91 -6.50
N THR A 319 -5.13 6.68 -6.44
CA THR A 319 -5.35 7.64 -5.34
C THR A 319 -5.46 6.95 -3.99
N GLY A 320 -6.19 5.83 -3.93
CA GLY A 320 -6.37 5.03 -2.73
C GLY A 320 -5.06 4.41 -2.25
N ALA A 321 -4.27 3.83 -3.16
CA ALA A 321 -3.00 3.20 -2.81
C ALA A 321 -1.95 4.21 -2.32
N ARG A 322 -1.83 5.37 -2.97
CA ARG A 322 -0.95 6.46 -2.51
C ARG A 322 -1.33 6.95 -1.11
N ARG A 323 -2.63 7.10 -0.84
CA ARG A 323 -3.11 7.52 0.48
C ARG A 323 -2.79 6.49 1.55
N SER A 324 -2.97 5.20 1.27
CA SER A 324 -2.62 4.14 2.21
C SER A 324 -1.10 4.09 2.49
N LEU A 325 -0.25 4.30 1.48
CA LEU A 325 1.21 4.36 1.68
C LEU A 325 1.70 5.56 2.50
N ALA A 326 0.95 6.66 2.51
CA ALA A 326 1.32 7.85 3.29
C ALA A 326 1.39 7.56 4.80
N ASP A 327 0.50 6.70 5.30
CA ASP A 327 0.49 6.30 6.72
C ASP A 327 1.76 5.52 7.08
N LEU A 328 2.18 4.59 6.21
CA LEU A 328 3.45 3.87 6.36
C LEU A 328 4.67 4.80 6.27
N GLY A 329 4.62 5.81 5.39
CA GLY A 329 5.64 6.84 5.26
C GLY A 329 5.85 7.63 6.56
N ALA A 330 4.78 7.93 7.30
CA ALA A 330 4.86 8.62 8.58
C ALA A 330 5.57 7.78 9.65
N VAL A 331 5.31 6.47 9.71
CA VAL A 331 6.01 5.57 10.65
C VAL A 331 7.46 5.37 10.25
N ARG A 332 7.75 5.25 8.94
CA ARG A 332 9.12 5.17 8.39
C ARG A 332 9.98 6.35 8.83
N THR A 333 9.49 7.58 8.77
CA THR A 333 10.24 8.75 9.20
C THR A 333 10.60 8.68 10.69
N ARG A 334 9.68 8.20 11.54
CA ARG A 334 9.95 8.00 12.98
C ARG A 334 10.97 6.90 13.21
N TRP A 335 10.88 5.78 12.46
CA TRP A 335 11.84 4.69 12.52
C TRP A 335 13.26 5.15 12.15
N GLN A 336 13.39 5.94 11.10
CA GLN A 336 14.67 6.54 10.70
C GLN A 336 15.21 7.46 11.80
N HIS A 337 14.36 8.26 12.43
CA HIS A 337 14.79 9.13 13.54
C HIS A 337 15.25 8.32 14.77
N ALA A 338 14.58 7.21 15.08
CA ALA A 338 14.93 6.34 16.20
C ALA A 338 16.28 5.62 15.98
N THR A 339 16.51 5.12 14.77
CA THR A 339 17.65 4.22 14.46
C THR A 339 18.86 4.92 13.86
N THR A 340 18.72 6.18 13.41
CA THR A 340 19.87 6.93 12.90
C THR A 340 20.76 7.36 14.06
N PRO A 341 22.05 6.96 14.10
CA PRO A 341 22.95 7.40 15.16
C PRO A 341 23.05 8.93 15.14
N ALA A 342 22.93 9.54 16.31
CA ALA A 342 22.96 10.99 16.48
C ALA A 342 24.18 11.57 15.75
N ARG A 343 23.93 12.35 14.69
CA ARG A 343 25.00 13.07 13.99
C ARG A 343 25.67 13.99 15.01
N PRO A 344 27.01 14.01 15.12
CA PRO A 344 27.68 14.98 15.96
C PRO A 344 27.23 16.37 15.54
N GLN A 345 26.62 17.11 16.48
CA GLN A 345 26.14 18.46 16.23
C GLN A 345 27.32 19.30 15.73
N ARG A 346 27.31 19.67 14.45
CA ARG A 346 28.26 20.69 13.95
C ARG A 346 28.04 21.94 14.80
N PRO A 347 29.09 22.54 15.38
CA PRO A 347 28.96 23.78 16.13
C PRO A 347 28.20 24.78 15.26
N ARG A 348 27.06 25.27 15.75
CA ARG A 348 26.33 26.37 15.11
C ARG A 348 27.36 27.50 14.91
N PRO A 349 27.58 27.98 13.68
CA PRO A 349 28.42 29.15 13.49
C PRO A 349 27.81 30.28 14.33
N ARG A 350 28.63 30.85 15.22
CA ARG A 350 28.23 32.01 16.03
C ARG A 350 27.61 33.04 15.09
N PRO A 351 26.45 33.63 15.44
CA PRO A 351 25.87 34.69 14.64
C PRO A 351 26.94 35.77 14.48
N ALA A 352 27.35 36.02 13.23
CA ALA A 352 28.26 37.11 12.93
C ALA A 352 27.59 38.39 13.46
N THR A 353 28.23 39.06 14.40
CA THR A 353 27.87 40.42 14.82
C THR A 353 27.80 41.26 13.56
N ARG A 354 26.58 41.56 13.13
CA ARG A 354 26.31 42.47 12.01
C ARG A 354 26.92 43.82 12.40
N ALA A 355 28.04 44.17 11.76
CA ALA A 355 28.56 45.52 11.83
C ALA A 355 27.43 46.47 11.39
N GLY A 356 27.04 47.37 12.30
CA GLY A 356 26.04 48.39 12.00
C GLY A 356 26.51 49.26 10.82
N PRO A 357 25.58 49.88 10.07
CA PRO A 357 25.93 50.72 8.94
C PRO A 357 26.78 51.93 9.42
N PRO A 358 27.73 52.41 8.61
CA PRO A 358 28.58 53.53 8.98
C PRO A 358 27.72 54.77 9.20
N THR A 359 27.84 55.37 10.39
CA THR A 359 27.19 56.62 10.75
C THR A 359 27.72 57.72 9.83
N THR A 360 26.89 58.18 8.90
CA THR A 360 27.24 59.33 8.06
C THR A 360 27.05 60.59 8.90
N THR A 361 28.16 61.15 9.39
CA THR A 361 28.17 62.45 10.08
C THR A 361 27.81 63.55 9.09
N ALA A 362 26.59 64.11 9.21
CA ALA A 362 26.19 65.27 8.42
C ALA A 362 26.97 66.52 8.87
N ALA A 363 27.51 67.25 7.89
CA ALA A 363 28.23 68.49 8.11
C ALA A 363 27.31 69.58 8.68
N ARG A 364 27.79 70.22 9.76
CA ARG A 364 27.11 71.29 10.50
C ARG A 364 27.07 72.56 9.66
N ALA A 365 25.88 72.97 9.23
CA ALA A 365 25.67 74.27 8.59
C ALA A 365 25.96 75.41 9.57
N ALA A 366 26.90 76.28 9.21
CA ALA A 366 27.16 77.53 9.91
C ALA A 366 25.98 78.49 9.71
N ARG A 367 25.32 78.88 10.80
CA ARG A 367 24.42 80.05 10.82
C ARG A 367 25.25 81.27 11.16
N THR A 368 25.38 82.16 10.20
CA THR A 368 25.66 83.57 10.41
C THR A 368 24.44 84.21 11.08
N SER A 369 24.65 84.81 12.24
CA SER A 369 23.74 85.82 12.80
C SER A 369 24.53 87.12 13.00
N ARG A 370 23.84 88.18 12.64
CA ARG A 370 24.22 89.59 12.61
C ARG A 370 24.58 90.15 13.98
#